data_AF-A0A968KVS9-F1
#
_entry.id   AF-A0A968KVS9-F1
#
_cell.length_a   1.000
_cell.length_b   1.000
_cell.length_c   1.000
_cell.angle_alpha   90.00
_cell.angle_beta   90.00
_cell.angle_gamma   90.00
#
_symmetry.space_group_name_H-M   'P 1'
#
loop_
_entity.id
_entity.type
_entity.pdbx_description
1 polymer ?
#
loop_
_entity_poly.entity_id
_entity_poly.type
_entity_poly.pdbx_seq_one_letter_code
_entity_poly.pdbx_strand_id
1 'polypeptide(L)'
;MKHGKYSLLFTLTVIFSLFTLLNGCQASAVAQNIDLDPQHSHLYHLAVKQDGEIILKVPPAYRTYKMYLTAIQQYAYLLEHVPAEMQTPEMYLTAVQSSIPLNLRTNAYGYNEYSVSILSIIPKELITYELAKEAVRHCASAISYLPEEFKTYEIYLLAVQENGTILQYIPQEFHTPELYLAAVTSNGYALRYIPEDQRTYELSLTAMRNTSFEFLSYVPDAFKTYDFYYHLVQYSSYPALKVVPKEFHTPELYLAAVQRHGYNIQHMPLASLTTEFIELAIQHSGFIYDYIPESLKTYDLSLQVVQQPKFSLRSIPLEHRTAELSLIAVQHGGSINYVPENLRTYDIYLTALRARSFNLAEDKYVKTPINYKTEDYYIAAMQGSGQYLDLVPKAYRTQAVIWSAIKQNGIALQYVPKKQRTYELSLLAVKSNGKALQYVPQHLRTYELSLAAVEQSSYAIQYLPKHFAIQS
;
A
#
# COMPACT_ATOMS: atom_id res chain seq x y z
N MET A 1 50.94 -65.10 -25.53
CA MET A 1 51.55 -63.77 -25.73
C MET A 1 50.49 -62.74 -25.36
N LYS A 2 50.58 -62.17 -24.14
CA LYS A 2 50.96 -60.76 -23.87
C LYS A 2 49.95 -59.76 -24.46
N HIS A 3 49.29 -58.81 -23.79
CA HIS A 3 49.19 -58.23 -22.43
C HIS A 3 47.76 -57.61 -22.34
N GLY A 4 47.03 -57.62 -21.21
CA GLY A 4 47.04 -56.58 -20.14
C GLY A 4 46.06 -55.42 -20.46
N LYS A 5 44.88 -55.28 -19.84
CA LYS A 5 44.53 -54.76 -18.48
C LYS A 5 44.56 -53.20 -18.32
N TYR A 6 43.38 -52.66 -17.99
CA TYR A 6 43.06 -51.46 -17.18
C TYR A 6 43.17 -50.01 -17.70
N SER A 7 42.19 -49.20 -17.21
CA SER A 7 42.13 -47.73 -16.99
C SER A 7 41.11 -47.04 -17.90
N LEU A 8 39.86 -46.73 -17.52
CA LEU A 8 39.36 -45.80 -16.48
C LEU A 8 40.18 -44.51 -16.34
N LEU A 9 39.48 -43.37 -16.32
CA LEU A 9 39.98 -42.00 -16.08
C LEU A 9 40.91 -41.42 -17.16
N PHE A 10 40.39 -40.61 -18.08
CA PHE A 10 40.98 -39.32 -18.53
C PHE A 10 40.21 -38.74 -19.76
N THR A 11 38.91 -38.44 -19.63
CA THR A 11 38.21 -37.58 -20.61
C THR A 11 37.36 -36.49 -19.98
N LEU A 12 37.38 -36.32 -18.66
CA LEU A 12 36.67 -35.25 -17.95
C LEU A 12 37.58 -34.14 -17.38
N THR A 13 38.90 -34.23 -17.58
CA THR A 13 39.88 -33.24 -17.11
C THR A 13 40.33 -32.23 -18.17
N VAL A 14 39.76 -32.25 -19.39
CA VAL A 14 40.17 -31.34 -20.48
C VAL A 14 39.19 -30.17 -20.70
N ILE A 15 37.96 -30.22 -20.16
CA ILE A 15 37.05 -29.06 -20.20
C ILE A 15 37.30 -28.09 -19.03
N PHE A 16 37.92 -28.55 -17.93
CA PHE A 16 38.24 -27.70 -16.77
C PHE A 16 39.58 -26.94 -16.88
N SER A 17 40.37 -27.18 -17.93
CA SER A 17 41.64 -26.46 -18.17
C SER A 17 41.57 -25.39 -19.26
N LEU A 18 40.40 -25.18 -19.89
CA LEU A 18 40.15 -23.98 -20.70
C LEU A 18 39.50 -22.83 -19.90
N PHE A 19 39.10 -23.08 -18.65
CA PHE A 19 38.49 -22.08 -17.77
C PHE A 19 39.50 -21.28 -16.92
N THR A 20 40.79 -21.59 -16.98
CA THR A 20 41.85 -20.87 -16.24
C THR A 20 42.94 -20.26 -17.13
N LEU A 21 42.77 -20.26 -18.46
CA LEU A 21 43.71 -19.64 -19.42
C LEU A 21 43.06 -18.68 -20.44
N LEU A 22 41.83 -18.23 -20.15
CA LEU A 22 41.19 -17.06 -20.79
C LEU A 22 40.75 -16.00 -19.76
N ASN A 23 41.27 -16.06 -18.53
CA ASN A 23 41.33 -14.92 -17.62
C ASN A 23 42.62 -14.15 -17.91
N GLY A 24 42.61 -13.38 -19.00
CA GLY A 24 43.82 -12.66 -19.42
C GLY A 24 43.72 -11.90 -20.72
N CYS A 25 42.53 -11.53 -21.20
CA CYS A 25 42.34 -10.44 -22.16
C CYS A 25 40.85 -10.18 -22.39
N GLN A 26 40.44 -8.92 -22.26
CA GLN A 26 39.15 -8.36 -22.72
C GLN A 26 37.89 -8.68 -21.90
N ALA A 27 37.92 -8.38 -20.59
CA ALA A 27 36.74 -7.97 -19.84
C ALA A 27 36.80 -6.45 -19.56
N SER A 28 36.92 -5.63 -20.59
CA SER A 28 36.80 -4.16 -20.49
C SER A 28 36.61 -3.46 -21.84
N ALA A 29 35.69 -3.92 -22.71
CA ALA A 29 35.49 -3.23 -23.99
C ALA A 29 34.13 -3.47 -24.66
N VAL A 30 33.03 -3.58 -23.90
CA VAL A 30 31.69 -3.46 -24.48
C VAL A 30 30.79 -2.62 -23.56
N ALA A 31 31.29 -1.43 -23.24
CA ALA A 31 30.46 -0.28 -22.92
C ALA A 31 30.93 0.80 -23.89
N GLN A 32 30.50 0.71 -25.15
CA GLN A 32 30.77 1.76 -26.11
C GLN A 32 30.06 3.02 -25.60
N ASN A 33 30.88 3.98 -25.18
CA ASN A 33 30.52 5.38 -24.97
C ASN A 33 29.87 5.90 -26.26
N ILE A 34 28.55 5.80 -26.33
CA ILE A 34 27.75 6.76 -27.08
C ILE A 34 27.84 8.04 -26.25
N ASP A 35 28.23 9.15 -26.88
CA ASP A 35 28.33 10.48 -26.29
C ASP A 35 26.89 10.99 -25.99
N LEU A 36 26.25 10.35 -25.01
CA LEU A 36 24.92 10.72 -24.53
C LEU A 36 25.10 11.97 -23.69
N ASP A 37 24.44 13.07 -24.08
CA ASP A 37 24.46 14.32 -23.32
C ASP A 37 24.28 14.04 -21.80
N PRO A 38 25.28 14.35 -20.95
CA PRO A 38 25.29 13.97 -19.54
C PRO A 38 24.08 14.47 -18.75
N GLN A 39 23.49 15.59 -19.17
CA GLN A 39 22.32 16.19 -18.51
C GLN A 39 21.06 15.36 -18.75
N HIS A 40 20.98 14.65 -19.87
CA HIS A 40 19.79 13.91 -20.29
C HIS A 40 19.72 12.52 -19.64
N SER A 41 20.86 11.83 -19.58
CA SER A 41 20.99 10.61 -18.80
C SER A 41 20.67 10.84 -17.32
N HIS A 42 20.99 12.04 -16.80
CA HIS A 42 20.67 12.42 -15.43
C HIS A 42 19.16 12.43 -15.14
N LEU A 43 18.33 13.04 -16.01
CA LEU A 43 16.87 13.07 -15.81
C LEU A 43 16.25 11.66 -15.87
N TYR A 44 16.69 10.80 -16.79
CA TYR A 44 16.22 9.42 -16.85
C TYR A 44 16.66 8.61 -15.63
N HIS A 45 17.90 8.76 -15.19
CA HIS A 45 18.40 8.06 -14.01
C HIS A 45 17.67 8.53 -12.75
N LEU A 46 17.40 9.83 -12.63
CA LEU A 46 16.61 10.39 -11.54
C LEU A 46 15.18 9.81 -11.54
N ALA A 47 14.56 9.73 -12.71
CA ALA A 47 13.21 9.18 -12.84
C ALA A 47 13.15 7.68 -12.48
N VAL A 48 14.10 6.87 -12.96
CA VAL A 48 14.19 5.44 -12.62
C VAL A 48 14.50 5.23 -11.13
N LYS A 49 15.28 6.12 -10.52
CA LYS A 49 15.56 6.09 -9.08
C LYS A 49 14.31 6.35 -8.23
N GLN A 50 13.35 7.12 -8.72
CA GLN A 50 12.09 7.37 -8.02
C GLN A 50 11.06 6.26 -8.24
N ASP A 51 11.01 5.69 -9.44
CA ASP A 51 10.12 4.60 -9.82
C ASP A 51 10.81 3.73 -10.88
N GLY A 52 11.19 2.51 -10.50
CA GLY A 52 11.90 1.55 -11.34
C GLY A 52 11.17 1.19 -12.64
N GLU A 53 9.83 1.18 -12.68
CA GLU A 53 9.05 0.83 -13.88
C GLU A 53 9.29 1.82 -15.04
N ILE A 54 9.77 3.03 -14.71
CA ILE A 54 10.08 4.07 -15.67
C ILE A 54 11.17 3.63 -16.66
N ILE A 55 12.01 2.66 -16.31
CA ILE A 55 13.02 2.11 -17.23
C ILE A 55 12.40 1.62 -18.55
N LEU A 56 11.16 1.13 -18.52
CA LEU A 56 10.43 0.68 -19.71
C LEU A 56 10.06 1.84 -20.65
N LYS A 57 9.96 3.06 -20.11
CA LYS A 57 9.69 4.30 -20.84
C LYS A 57 10.96 5.05 -21.24
N VAL A 58 12.10 4.74 -20.62
CA VAL A 58 13.40 5.26 -21.05
C VAL A 58 13.72 4.64 -22.42
N PRO A 59 14.11 5.43 -23.43
CA PRO A 59 14.48 4.87 -24.73
C PRO A 59 15.67 3.89 -24.58
N PRO A 60 15.69 2.75 -25.30
CA PRO A 60 16.70 1.70 -25.10
C PRO A 60 18.15 2.20 -25.13
N ALA A 61 18.46 3.18 -25.99
CA ALA A 61 19.80 3.77 -26.10
C ALA A 61 20.32 4.47 -24.83
N TYR A 62 19.43 4.87 -23.90
CA TYR A 62 19.79 5.54 -22.65
C TYR A 62 19.71 4.62 -21.42
N ARG A 63 19.32 3.34 -21.60
CA ARG A 63 19.23 2.39 -20.48
C ARG A 63 20.62 1.89 -20.12
N THR A 64 20.97 2.03 -18.85
CA THR A 64 22.29 1.63 -18.34
C THR A 64 22.16 0.48 -17.35
N TYR A 65 23.26 -0.26 -17.15
CA TYR A 65 23.37 -1.29 -16.09
C TYR A 65 22.87 -0.76 -14.73
N LYS A 66 23.30 0.46 -14.36
CA LYS A 66 22.93 1.09 -13.10
C LYS A 66 21.44 1.39 -13.00
N MET A 67 20.81 1.83 -14.09
CA MET A 67 19.35 2.01 -14.15
C MET A 67 18.64 0.67 -13.97
N TYR A 68 19.06 -0.39 -14.68
CA TYR A 68 18.47 -1.72 -14.53
C TYR A 68 18.60 -2.24 -13.10
N LEU A 69 19.78 -2.16 -12.51
CA LEU A 69 20.00 -2.59 -11.12
C LEU A 69 19.12 -1.79 -10.15
N THR A 70 19.04 -0.46 -10.31
CA THR A 70 18.18 0.42 -9.51
C THR A 70 16.68 0.10 -9.70
N ALA A 71 16.29 -0.32 -10.91
CA ALA A 71 14.93 -0.69 -11.22
C ALA A 71 14.55 -2.05 -10.61
N ILE A 72 15.42 -3.06 -10.74
CA ILE A 72 15.25 -4.39 -10.14
C ILE A 72 15.18 -4.30 -8.61
N GLN A 73 15.98 -3.41 -8.01
CA GLN A 73 15.93 -3.14 -6.56
C GLN A 73 14.53 -2.74 -6.06
N GLN A 74 13.74 -2.10 -6.92
CA GLN A 74 12.37 -1.70 -6.61
C GLN A 74 11.35 -2.75 -7.06
N TYR A 75 11.59 -3.38 -8.22
CA TYR A 75 10.66 -4.32 -8.85
C TYR A 75 11.42 -5.49 -9.48
N ALA A 76 11.46 -6.62 -8.77
CA ALA A 76 12.23 -7.80 -9.18
C ALA A 76 11.91 -8.31 -10.60
N TYR A 77 10.64 -8.24 -11.02
CA TYR A 77 10.20 -8.72 -12.34
C TYR A 77 10.90 -8.01 -13.50
N LEU A 78 11.41 -6.78 -13.30
CA LEU A 78 12.13 -6.02 -14.34
C LEU A 78 13.43 -6.70 -14.79
N LEU A 79 13.89 -7.73 -14.07
CA LEU A 79 14.96 -8.63 -14.50
C LEU A 79 14.67 -9.25 -15.89
N GLU A 80 13.39 -9.53 -16.23
CA GLU A 80 12.99 -10.09 -17.52
C GLU A 80 13.27 -9.15 -18.70
N HIS A 81 13.37 -7.85 -18.43
CA HIS A 81 13.62 -6.81 -19.43
C HIS A 81 15.10 -6.40 -19.54
N VAL A 82 15.97 -7.04 -18.75
CA VAL A 82 17.42 -6.85 -18.85
C VAL A 82 17.93 -7.64 -20.05
N PRO A 83 18.64 -7.01 -21.00
CA PRO A 83 19.29 -7.71 -22.10
C PRO A 83 20.20 -8.84 -21.59
N ALA A 84 20.21 -9.99 -22.26
CA ALA A 84 20.93 -11.18 -21.79
C ALA A 84 22.42 -10.89 -21.54
N GLU A 85 23.02 -10.03 -22.36
CA GLU A 85 24.42 -9.57 -22.24
C GLU A 85 24.70 -8.70 -21.01
N MET A 86 23.68 -8.11 -20.36
CA MET A 86 23.80 -7.28 -19.17
C MET A 86 23.45 -8.02 -17.87
N GLN A 87 22.91 -9.25 -17.95
CA GLN A 87 22.51 -10.00 -16.75
C GLN A 87 23.72 -10.49 -15.96
N THR A 88 23.65 -10.34 -14.64
CA THR A 88 24.73 -10.74 -13.71
C THR A 88 24.16 -11.47 -12.49
N PRO A 89 24.99 -12.28 -11.79
CA PRO A 89 24.60 -12.86 -10.50
C PRO A 89 24.16 -11.82 -9.47
N GLU A 90 24.73 -10.62 -9.51
CA GLU A 90 24.30 -9.49 -8.68
C GLU A 90 22.85 -9.11 -8.97
N MET A 91 22.44 -9.04 -10.24
CA MET A 91 21.05 -8.77 -10.61
C MET A 91 20.09 -9.88 -10.17
N TYR A 92 20.50 -11.16 -10.23
CA TYR A 92 19.68 -12.26 -9.74
C TYR A 92 19.48 -12.22 -8.23
N LEU A 93 20.57 -12.02 -7.47
CA LEU A 93 20.49 -11.86 -6.02
C LEU A 93 19.66 -10.64 -5.63
N THR A 94 19.89 -9.51 -6.30
CA THR A 94 19.11 -8.28 -6.10
C THR A 94 17.64 -8.53 -6.40
N ALA A 95 17.32 -9.22 -7.50
CA ALA A 95 15.93 -9.56 -7.84
C ALA A 95 15.30 -10.45 -6.77
N VAL A 96 16.00 -11.46 -6.25
CA VAL A 96 15.53 -12.30 -5.13
C VAL A 96 15.28 -11.47 -3.87
N GLN A 97 16.21 -10.61 -3.48
CA GLN A 97 16.09 -9.77 -2.28
C GLN A 97 15.01 -8.69 -2.40
N SER A 98 14.79 -8.19 -3.62
CA SER A 98 13.75 -7.21 -3.94
C SER A 98 12.43 -7.84 -4.36
N SER A 99 12.36 -9.18 -4.43
CA SER A 99 11.11 -9.90 -4.60
C SER A 99 10.36 -9.77 -3.29
N ILE A 100 9.60 -8.69 -3.17
CA ILE A 100 8.84 -8.36 -1.96
C ILE A 100 8.06 -9.62 -1.51
N PRO A 101 8.15 -10.03 -0.23
CA PRO A 101 7.17 -10.93 0.37
C PRO A 101 5.81 -10.24 0.32
N LEU A 102 5.03 -10.57 -0.71
CA LEU A 102 3.83 -9.82 -1.10
C LEU A 102 2.64 -10.17 -0.19
N ASN A 103 2.70 -9.73 1.06
CA ASN A 103 1.48 -9.26 1.70
C ASN A 103 1.22 -7.85 1.15
N LEU A 104 0.27 -7.71 0.20
CA LEU A 104 -0.37 -6.48 -0.31
C LEU A 104 -0.03 -5.99 -1.75
N ARG A 105 -0.22 -6.82 -2.77
CA ARG A 105 -0.85 -6.38 -4.03
C ARG A 105 -2.07 -7.26 -4.28
N THR A 106 -3.23 -6.80 -3.78
CA THR A 106 -4.50 -7.22 -4.34
C THR A 106 -4.64 -6.56 -5.71
N ASN A 107 -4.80 -7.35 -6.77
CA ASN A 107 -5.37 -6.81 -8.00
C ASN A 107 -6.87 -6.52 -7.77
N ALA A 108 -7.49 -5.75 -8.66
CA ALA A 108 -8.87 -5.27 -8.54
C ALA A 108 -9.95 -6.38 -8.41
N TYR A 109 -9.57 -7.66 -8.51
CA TYR A 109 -10.46 -8.81 -8.47
C TYR A 109 -10.28 -9.68 -7.21
N GLY A 110 -9.39 -9.33 -6.28
CA GLY A 110 -9.27 -10.02 -4.99
C GLY A 110 -8.72 -11.45 -5.06
N TYR A 111 -8.04 -11.82 -6.14
CA TYR A 111 -7.32 -13.08 -6.24
C TYR A 111 -5.82 -12.84 -6.03
N ASN A 112 -5.22 -13.63 -5.15
CA ASN A 112 -3.77 -13.76 -5.08
C ASN A 112 -3.30 -14.23 -6.45
N GLU A 113 -2.56 -13.40 -7.20
CA GLU A 113 -1.61 -13.96 -8.14
C GLU A 113 -0.74 -14.88 -7.30
N TYR A 114 -0.81 -16.19 -7.57
CA TYR A 114 0.22 -17.12 -7.13
C TYR A 114 1.54 -16.42 -7.42
N SER A 115 2.23 -15.96 -6.39
CA SER A 115 3.50 -15.26 -6.53
C SER A 115 4.44 -16.26 -7.18
N VAL A 116 4.53 -16.18 -8.51
CA VAL A 116 5.47 -16.97 -9.27
C VAL A 116 6.82 -16.51 -8.76
N SER A 117 7.53 -17.39 -8.07
CA SER A 117 8.84 -17.08 -7.53
C SER A 117 9.73 -16.53 -8.65
N ILE A 118 10.56 -15.53 -8.36
CA ILE A 118 11.55 -15.02 -9.31
C ILE A 118 12.50 -16.13 -9.79
N LEU A 119 12.62 -17.22 -9.02
CA LEU A 119 13.34 -18.43 -9.44
C LEU A 119 12.77 -19.06 -10.72
N SER A 120 11.51 -18.79 -11.08
CA SER A 120 10.91 -19.28 -12.33
C SER A 120 11.55 -18.68 -13.59
N ILE A 121 12.12 -17.47 -13.49
CA ILE A 121 12.79 -16.78 -14.61
C ILE A 121 14.30 -16.92 -14.57
N ILE A 122 14.86 -17.41 -13.46
CA ILE A 122 16.29 -17.70 -13.32
C ILE A 122 16.53 -19.12 -13.84
N PRO A 123 17.49 -19.32 -14.78
CA PRO A 123 17.87 -20.66 -15.23
C PRO A 123 18.22 -21.57 -14.05
N LYS A 124 17.70 -22.81 -14.05
CA LYS A 124 17.85 -23.76 -12.94
C LYS A 124 19.31 -24.02 -12.58
N GLU A 125 20.19 -24.00 -13.57
CA GLU A 125 21.63 -24.22 -13.44
C GLU A 125 22.34 -23.09 -12.66
N LEU A 126 21.71 -21.92 -12.54
CA LEU A 126 22.23 -20.76 -11.82
C LEU A 126 21.67 -20.63 -10.40
N ILE A 127 20.74 -21.50 -10.00
CA ILE A 127 20.18 -21.52 -8.65
C ILE A 127 21.17 -22.22 -7.71
N THR A 128 21.83 -21.44 -6.86
CA THR A 128 22.71 -21.96 -5.80
C THR A 128 21.91 -22.22 -4.52
N TYR A 129 22.46 -23.01 -3.59
CA TYR A 129 21.82 -23.24 -2.28
C TYR A 129 21.58 -21.92 -1.51
N GLU A 130 22.54 -20.99 -1.57
CA GLU A 130 22.39 -19.68 -0.92
C GLU A 130 21.30 -18.83 -1.59
N LEU A 131 21.22 -18.85 -2.93
CA LEU A 131 20.14 -18.16 -3.65
C LEU A 131 18.77 -18.80 -3.34
N ALA A 132 18.72 -20.13 -3.24
CA ALA A 132 17.51 -20.87 -2.86
C ALA A 132 17.05 -20.50 -1.44
N LYS A 133 17.96 -20.50 -0.46
CA LYS A 133 17.66 -20.06 0.92
C LYS A 133 17.13 -18.64 0.95
N GLU A 134 17.78 -17.73 0.24
CA GLU A 134 17.35 -16.34 0.19
C GLU A 134 15.99 -16.21 -0.48
N ALA A 135 15.73 -16.94 -1.57
CA ALA A 135 14.43 -16.95 -2.23
C ALA A 135 13.30 -17.46 -1.32
N VAL A 136 13.53 -18.51 -0.54
CA VAL A 136 12.53 -19.04 0.40
C VAL A 136 12.23 -18.05 1.54
N ARG A 137 13.22 -17.29 2.02
CA ARG A 137 13.01 -16.27 3.05
C ARG A 137 12.06 -15.15 2.63
N HIS A 138 12.03 -14.83 1.34
CA HIS A 138 11.17 -13.79 0.80
C HIS A 138 9.89 -14.34 0.15
N CYS A 139 9.83 -15.66 -0.11
CA CYS A 139 8.72 -16.28 -0.81
C CYS A 139 8.67 -17.80 -0.53
N ALA A 140 7.83 -18.25 0.41
CA ALA A 140 7.73 -19.68 0.75
C ALA A 140 7.36 -20.58 -0.44
N SER A 141 6.61 -20.06 -1.43
CA SER A 141 6.24 -20.79 -2.64
C SER A 141 7.45 -21.14 -3.52
N ALA A 142 8.61 -20.48 -3.31
CA ALA A 142 9.86 -20.77 -4.00
C ALA A 142 10.33 -22.22 -3.83
N ILE A 143 9.91 -22.91 -2.75
CA ILE A 143 10.19 -24.35 -2.54
C ILE A 143 9.81 -25.17 -3.77
N SER A 144 8.72 -24.83 -4.46
CA SER A 144 8.25 -25.57 -5.65
C SER A 144 9.18 -25.49 -6.85
N TYR A 145 10.08 -24.49 -6.89
CA TYR A 145 11.05 -24.27 -7.96
C TYR A 145 12.46 -24.77 -7.62
N LEU A 146 12.68 -25.21 -6.38
CA LEU A 146 14.00 -25.66 -5.94
C LEU A 146 14.33 -27.06 -6.49
N PRO A 147 15.61 -27.31 -6.83
CA PRO A 147 16.15 -28.66 -6.96
C PRO A 147 15.85 -29.52 -5.71
N GLU A 148 15.58 -30.82 -5.90
CA GLU A 148 15.20 -31.73 -4.81
C GLU A 148 16.27 -31.81 -3.72
N GLU A 149 17.55 -31.74 -4.11
CA GLU A 149 18.69 -31.74 -3.20
C GLU A 149 18.71 -30.53 -2.23
N PHE A 150 18.01 -29.44 -2.54
CA PHE A 150 17.94 -28.27 -1.67
C PHE A 150 16.76 -28.30 -0.70
N LYS A 151 15.80 -29.23 -0.85
CA LYS A 151 14.59 -29.30 -0.01
C LYS A 151 14.86 -29.98 1.35
N THR A 152 15.58 -29.27 2.21
CA THR A 152 15.98 -29.72 3.55
C THR A 152 14.99 -29.24 4.62
N TYR A 153 15.08 -29.79 5.84
CA TYR A 153 14.34 -29.27 7.00
C TYR A 153 14.62 -27.78 7.25
N GLU A 154 15.85 -27.32 7.02
CA GLU A 154 16.20 -25.89 7.14
C GLU A 154 15.38 -25.03 6.17
N ILE A 155 15.26 -25.44 4.91
CA ILE A 155 14.43 -24.74 3.92
C ILE A 155 12.96 -24.77 4.29
N TYR A 156 12.43 -25.91 4.73
CA TYR A 156 11.05 -26.02 5.17
C TYR A 156 10.74 -25.16 6.40
N LEU A 157 11.66 -25.10 7.36
CA LEU A 157 11.54 -24.25 8.54
C LEU A 157 11.53 -22.76 8.15
N LEU A 158 12.44 -22.34 7.26
CA LEU A 158 12.44 -20.97 6.73
C LEU A 158 11.12 -20.63 6.02
N ALA A 159 10.58 -21.58 5.24
CA ALA A 159 9.34 -21.36 4.51
C ALA A 159 8.11 -21.24 5.42
N VAL A 160 7.98 -22.07 6.47
CA VAL A 160 6.85 -21.92 7.41
C VAL A 160 6.96 -20.67 8.26
N GLN A 161 8.18 -20.17 8.50
CA GLN A 161 8.39 -18.89 9.18
C GLN A 161 7.93 -17.71 8.31
N GLU A 162 8.17 -17.77 7.00
CA GLU A 162 7.67 -16.77 6.04
C GLU A 162 6.14 -16.86 5.85
N ASN A 163 5.62 -18.06 5.59
CA ASN A 163 4.19 -18.31 5.43
C ASN A 163 3.78 -19.66 6.04
N GLY A 164 3.19 -19.61 7.23
CA GLY A 164 2.75 -20.81 7.96
C GLY A 164 1.79 -21.73 7.20
N THR A 165 1.05 -21.24 6.20
CA THR A 165 0.13 -22.09 5.42
C THR A 165 0.83 -23.05 4.46
N ILE A 166 2.14 -22.87 4.23
CA ILE A 166 2.93 -23.80 3.42
C ILE A 166 3.04 -25.18 4.07
N LEU A 167 2.77 -25.30 5.38
CA LEU A 167 2.77 -26.55 6.13
C LEU A 167 1.96 -27.66 5.43
N GLN A 168 0.87 -27.31 4.74
CA GLN A 168 0.02 -28.26 4.01
C GLN A 168 0.73 -28.98 2.84
N TYR A 169 1.84 -28.43 2.35
CA TYR A 169 2.62 -28.98 1.23
C TYR A 169 3.93 -29.62 1.68
N ILE A 170 4.28 -29.54 2.97
CA ILE A 170 5.51 -30.11 3.51
C ILE A 170 5.32 -31.61 3.71
N PRO A 171 6.25 -32.47 3.25
CA PRO A 171 6.17 -33.91 3.47
C PRO A 171 6.08 -34.29 4.95
N GLN A 172 5.30 -35.32 5.25
CA GLN A 172 4.94 -35.71 6.62
C GLN A 172 6.16 -36.04 7.49
N GLU A 173 7.23 -36.54 6.90
CA GLU A 173 8.49 -36.87 7.57
C GLU A 173 9.19 -35.66 8.21
N PHE A 174 8.88 -34.43 7.79
CA PHE A 174 9.43 -33.21 8.37
C PHE A 174 8.52 -32.58 9.43
N HIS A 175 7.34 -33.14 9.70
CA HIS A 175 6.39 -32.57 10.65
C HIS A 175 6.86 -32.79 12.09
N THR A 176 7.16 -31.70 12.80
CA THR A 176 7.62 -31.69 14.19
C THR A 176 6.84 -30.66 15.00
N PRO A 177 6.79 -30.78 16.35
CA PRO A 177 6.21 -29.74 17.19
C PRO A 177 6.82 -28.36 16.98
N GLU A 178 8.13 -28.30 16.67
CA GLU A 178 8.84 -27.05 16.35
C GLU A 178 8.35 -26.44 15.03
N LEU A 179 8.19 -27.25 13.98
CA LEU A 179 7.67 -26.80 12.69
C LEU A 179 6.21 -26.34 12.81
N TYR A 180 5.40 -27.05 13.59
CA TYR A 180 4.01 -26.66 13.89
C TYR A 180 3.92 -25.33 14.62
N LEU A 181 4.73 -25.13 15.66
CA LEU A 181 4.77 -23.86 16.39
C LEU A 181 5.23 -22.72 15.48
N ALA A 182 6.27 -22.94 14.66
CA ALA A 182 6.74 -21.95 13.70
C ALA A 182 5.65 -21.56 12.68
N ALA A 183 4.94 -22.56 12.13
CA ALA A 183 3.85 -22.34 11.20
C ALA A 183 2.68 -21.54 11.82
N VAL A 184 2.23 -21.93 13.01
CA VAL A 184 1.11 -21.25 13.71
C VAL A 184 1.51 -19.85 14.19
N THR A 185 2.78 -19.65 14.54
CA THR A 185 3.31 -18.33 14.90
C THR A 185 3.34 -17.40 13.69
N SER A 186 3.74 -17.90 12.52
CA SER A 186 3.73 -17.13 11.26
C SER A 186 2.31 -16.81 10.80
N ASN A 187 1.39 -17.79 10.85
CA ASN A 187 -0.01 -17.61 10.49
C ASN A 187 -0.89 -18.55 11.32
N GLY A 188 -1.73 -17.98 12.19
CA GLY A 188 -2.57 -18.77 13.09
C GLY A 188 -3.55 -19.71 12.39
N TYR A 189 -3.90 -19.45 11.13
CA TYR A 189 -4.72 -20.34 10.32
C TYR A 189 -4.05 -21.70 10.04
N ALA A 190 -2.70 -21.78 10.14
CA ALA A 190 -1.95 -23.01 9.95
C ALA A 190 -2.34 -24.13 10.92
N LEU A 191 -3.01 -23.81 12.04
CA LEU A 191 -3.56 -24.78 12.98
C LEU A 191 -4.45 -25.83 12.30
N ARG A 192 -5.13 -25.47 11.20
CA ARG A 192 -5.98 -26.40 10.43
C ARG A 192 -5.23 -27.57 9.79
N TYR A 193 -3.93 -27.40 9.52
CA TYR A 193 -3.07 -28.39 8.88
C TYR A 193 -2.37 -29.30 9.88
N ILE A 194 -2.49 -28.99 11.18
CA ILE A 194 -1.98 -29.82 12.27
C ILE A 194 -3.02 -30.91 12.59
N PRO A 195 -2.63 -32.18 12.73
CA PRO A 195 -3.50 -33.26 13.19
C PRO A 195 -4.18 -32.92 14.52
N GLU A 196 -5.45 -33.29 14.67
CA GLU A 196 -6.28 -32.88 15.83
C GLU A 196 -5.67 -33.29 17.18
N ASP A 197 -5.09 -34.49 17.25
CA ASP A 197 -4.41 -35.03 18.43
C ASP A 197 -3.13 -34.27 18.82
N GLN A 198 -2.56 -33.50 17.88
CA GLN A 198 -1.36 -32.67 18.08
C GLN A 198 -1.70 -31.19 18.31
N ARG A 199 -2.98 -30.80 18.26
CA ARG A 199 -3.40 -29.40 18.54
C ARG A 199 -3.45 -29.17 20.04
N THR A 200 -2.41 -28.55 20.57
CA THR A 200 -2.33 -28.20 22.00
C THR A 200 -3.08 -26.91 22.31
N TYR A 201 -3.34 -26.68 23.60
CA TYR A 201 -3.88 -25.41 24.09
C TYR A 201 -2.94 -24.24 23.75
N GLU A 202 -1.63 -24.46 23.85
CA GLU A 202 -0.60 -23.48 23.49
C GLU A 202 -0.64 -23.10 22.00
N LEU A 203 -0.76 -24.08 21.10
CA LEU A 203 -0.93 -23.80 19.67
C LEU A 203 -2.24 -23.05 19.40
N SER A 204 -3.31 -23.35 20.13
CA SER A 204 -4.59 -22.65 20.00
C SER A 204 -4.51 -21.18 20.43
N LEU A 205 -3.80 -20.89 21.54
CA LEU A 205 -3.54 -19.52 21.98
C LEU A 205 -2.56 -18.78 21.04
N THR A 206 -1.58 -19.48 20.48
CA THR A 206 -0.66 -18.90 19.49
C THR A 206 -1.41 -18.55 18.21
N ALA A 207 -2.32 -19.42 17.76
CA ALA A 207 -3.18 -19.17 16.60
C ALA A 207 -4.06 -17.93 16.82
N MET A 208 -4.67 -17.80 18.01
CA MET A 208 -5.50 -16.65 18.39
C MET A 208 -4.77 -15.31 18.23
N ARG A 209 -3.47 -15.27 18.51
CA ARG A 209 -2.66 -14.03 18.43
C ARG A 209 -2.24 -13.68 17.00
N ASN A 210 -2.25 -14.64 16.08
CA ASN A 210 -1.66 -14.52 14.74
C ASN A 210 -2.66 -14.75 13.60
N THR A 211 -3.98 -14.69 13.86
CA THR A 211 -5.03 -14.74 12.83
C THR A 211 -6.34 -14.11 13.32
N SER A 212 -7.30 -13.88 12.42
CA SER A 212 -8.70 -13.58 12.76
C SER A 212 -9.46 -14.85 13.20
N PHE A 213 -10.76 -14.74 13.51
CA PHE A 213 -11.57 -15.77 14.20
C PHE A 213 -11.71 -17.14 13.49
N GLU A 214 -11.21 -17.31 12.27
CA GLU A 214 -11.28 -18.55 11.50
C GLU A 214 -10.55 -19.72 12.17
N PHE A 215 -9.55 -19.46 13.01
CA PHE A 215 -8.87 -20.54 13.75
C PHE A 215 -9.81 -21.29 14.72
N LEU A 216 -10.88 -20.65 15.19
CA LEU A 216 -11.80 -21.21 16.19
C LEU A 216 -12.45 -22.53 15.74
N SER A 217 -12.64 -22.73 14.44
CA SER A 217 -13.19 -24.00 13.91
C SER A 217 -12.23 -25.18 14.06
N TYR A 218 -10.94 -24.91 14.26
CA TYR A 218 -9.90 -25.94 14.37
C TYR A 218 -9.41 -26.14 15.80
N VAL A 219 -9.81 -25.27 16.73
CA VAL A 219 -9.55 -25.41 18.16
C VAL A 219 -10.39 -26.58 18.70
N PRO A 220 -9.77 -27.56 19.39
CA PRO A 220 -10.49 -28.64 20.07
C PRO A 220 -11.57 -28.10 21.03
N ASP A 221 -12.76 -28.71 21.03
CA ASP A 221 -13.90 -28.22 21.81
C ASP A 221 -13.61 -28.19 23.32
N ALA A 222 -12.77 -29.10 23.82
CA ALA A 222 -12.32 -29.13 25.20
C ALA A 222 -11.63 -27.83 25.66
N PHE A 223 -11.09 -27.03 24.73
CA PHE A 223 -10.40 -25.78 25.03
C PHE A 223 -11.30 -24.54 24.95
N LYS A 224 -12.52 -24.64 24.41
CA LYS A 224 -13.44 -23.51 24.19
C LYS A 224 -14.19 -23.12 25.48
N THR A 225 -13.43 -22.83 26.52
CA THR A 225 -13.94 -22.42 27.85
C THR A 225 -14.16 -20.90 27.92
N TYR A 226 -14.78 -20.45 29.02
CA TYR A 226 -14.90 -19.00 29.31
C TYR A 226 -13.52 -18.31 29.26
N ASP A 227 -12.50 -18.88 29.91
CA ASP A 227 -11.15 -18.30 29.95
C ASP A 227 -10.54 -18.15 28.55
N PHE A 228 -10.78 -19.12 27.68
CA PHE A 228 -10.34 -19.05 26.29
C PHE A 228 -11.03 -17.92 25.52
N TYR A 229 -12.35 -17.77 25.66
CA TYR A 229 -13.07 -16.65 25.04
C TYR A 229 -12.74 -15.30 25.68
N TYR A 230 -12.41 -15.28 26.97
CA TYR A 230 -11.90 -14.09 27.64
C TYR A 230 -10.55 -13.68 27.04
N HIS A 231 -9.63 -14.62 26.81
CA HIS A 231 -8.40 -14.35 26.07
C HIS A 231 -8.67 -13.87 24.64
N LEU A 232 -9.63 -14.46 23.93
CA LEU A 232 -10.02 -13.99 22.60
C LEU A 232 -10.44 -12.52 22.62
N VAL A 233 -11.25 -12.13 23.60
CA VAL A 233 -11.66 -10.74 23.80
C VAL A 233 -10.47 -9.81 24.05
N GLN A 234 -9.47 -10.24 24.83
CA GLN A 234 -8.29 -9.43 25.14
C GLN A 234 -7.34 -9.24 23.96
N TYR A 235 -7.16 -10.25 23.11
CA TYR A 235 -6.17 -10.20 22.02
C TYR A 235 -6.75 -9.81 20.66
N SER A 236 -8.05 -10.05 20.42
CA SER A 236 -8.68 -9.80 19.13
C SER A 236 -8.55 -8.35 18.66
N SER A 237 -8.25 -8.17 17.39
CA SER A 237 -8.32 -6.89 16.66
C SER A 237 -9.70 -6.62 16.06
N TYR A 238 -10.64 -7.56 16.19
CA TYR A 238 -12.00 -7.48 15.68
C TYR A 238 -13.03 -7.61 16.82
N PRO A 239 -14.31 -7.24 16.60
CA PRO A 239 -15.39 -7.42 17.58
C PRO A 239 -15.63 -8.89 17.97
N ALA A 240 -14.92 -9.35 19.01
CA ALA A 240 -14.93 -10.74 19.46
C ALA A 240 -16.32 -11.21 19.94
N LEU A 241 -17.16 -10.32 20.49
CA LEU A 241 -18.51 -10.69 20.97
C LEU A 241 -19.40 -11.28 19.87
N LYS A 242 -19.06 -11.06 18.58
CA LYS A 242 -19.74 -11.70 17.45
C LYS A 242 -19.67 -13.23 17.49
N VAL A 243 -18.55 -13.78 17.96
CA VAL A 243 -18.26 -15.23 17.94
C VAL A 243 -18.27 -15.86 19.33
N VAL A 244 -18.31 -15.05 20.40
CA VAL A 244 -18.44 -15.56 21.76
C VAL A 244 -19.83 -16.15 21.97
N PRO A 245 -19.94 -17.43 22.42
CA PRO A 245 -21.21 -18.06 22.78
C PRO A 245 -22.00 -17.26 23.82
N LYS A 246 -23.33 -17.20 23.68
CA LYS A 246 -24.21 -16.35 24.51
C LYS A 246 -24.14 -16.68 25.99
N GLU A 247 -23.88 -17.94 26.33
CA GLU A 247 -23.71 -18.43 27.70
C GLU A 247 -22.51 -17.80 28.43
N PHE A 248 -21.52 -17.27 27.71
CA PHE A 248 -20.35 -16.59 28.28
C PHE A 248 -20.51 -15.07 28.35
N HIS A 249 -21.66 -14.52 27.96
CA HIS A 249 -21.88 -13.09 27.95
C HIS A 249 -22.14 -12.58 29.37
N THR A 250 -21.17 -11.84 29.91
CA THR A 250 -21.22 -11.23 31.25
C THR A 250 -20.89 -9.74 31.19
N PRO A 251 -21.32 -8.93 32.18
CA PRO A 251 -20.91 -7.53 32.27
C PRO A 251 -19.40 -7.32 32.24
N GLU A 252 -18.64 -8.21 32.89
CA GLU A 252 -17.17 -8.17 32.93
C GLU A 252 -16.57 -8.41 31.54
N LEU A 253 -17.12 -9.37 30.78
CA LEU A 253 -16.68 -9.65 29.42
C LEU A 253 -17.02 -8.49 28.47
N TYR A 254 -18.21 -7.90 28.61
CA TYR A 254 -18.60 -6.74 27.81
C TYR A 254 -17.67 -5.55 28.03
N LEU A 255 -17.30 -5.28 29.29
CA LEU A 255 -16.34 -4.23 29.61
C LEU A 255 -14.98 -4.49 28.96
N ALA A 256 -14.43 -5.69 29.14
CA ALA A 256 -13.20 -6.08 28.48
C ALA A 256 -13.28 -5.93 26.94
N ALA A 257 -14.42 -6.30 26.34
CA ALA A 257 -14.62 -6.26 24.90
C ALA A 257 -14.73 -4.83 24.34
N VAL A 258 -15.49 -3.95 25.01
CA VAL A 258 -15.63 -2.55 24.58
C VAL A 258 -14.31 -1.81 24.78
N GLN A 259 -13.62 -2.01 25.91
CA GLN A 259 -12.30 -1.43 26.18
C GLN A 259 -11.26 -1.83 25.13
N ARG A 260 -11.30 -3.09 24.68
CA ARG A 260 -10.39 -3.56 23.63
C ARG A 260 -10.76 -3.00 22.27
N HIS A 261 -12.05 -3.04 21.93
CA HIS A 261 -12.54 -2.66 20.61
C HIS A 261 -14.01 -2.18 20.66
N GLY A 262 -14.22 -0.86 20.59
CA GLY A 262 -15.53 -0.22 20.80
C GLY A 262 -16.69 -0.74 19.92
N TYR A 263 -16.43 -1.26 18.71
CA TYR A 263 -17.47 -1.87 17.87
C TYR A 263 -18.08 -3.17 18.46
N ASN A 264 -17.57 -3.71 19.56
CA ASN A 264 -18.25 -4.79 20.30
C ASN A 264 -19.65 -4.38 20.77
N ILE A 265 -19.90 -3.07 20.93
CA ILE A 265 -21.20 -2.54 21.36
C ILE A 265 -22.37 -2.99 20.45
N GLN A 266 -22.11 -3.24 19.17
CA GLN A 266 -23.14 -3.70 18.21
C GLN A 266 -23.64 -5.12 18.50
N HIS A 267 -22.89 -5.89 19.29
CA HIS A 267 -23.20 -7.29 19.64
C HIS A 267 -23.70 -7.42 21.08
N MET A 268 -23.81 -6.31 21.81
CA MET A 268 -24.31 -6.28 23.17
C MET A 268 -25.85 -6.16 23.18
N PRO A 269 -26.55 -6.79 24.14
CA PRO A 269 -27.99 -6.62 24.29
C PRO A 269 -28.32 -5.19 24.72
N LEU A 270 -29.43 -4.65 24.23
CA LEU A 270 -29.87 -3.27 24.52
C LEU A 270 -29.91 -2.95 26.03
N ALA A 271 -30.36 -3.90 26.86
CA ALA A 271 -30.43 -3.75 28.31
C ALA A 271 -29.05 -3.55 28.99
N SER A 272 -27.96 -3.92 28.31
CA SER A 272 -26.60 -3.73 28.80
C SER A 272 -25.92 -2.45 28.28
N LEU A 273 -26.54 -1.72 27.34
CA LEU A 273 -25.97 -0.51 26.76
C LEU A 273 -26.16 0.69 27.69
N THR A 274 -25.24 0.85 28.64
CA THR A 274 -25.19 2.03 29.52
C THR A 274 -24.52 3.21 28.80
N THR A 275 -24.77 4.42 29.28
CA THR A 275 -24.06 5.63 28.80
C THR A 275 -22.55 5.47 28.89
N GLU A 276 -22.05 4.87 29.99
CA GLU A 276 -20.62 4.58 30.18
C GLU A 276 -20.05 3.68 29.06
N PHE A 277 -20.76 2.62 28.66
CA PHE A 277 -20.33 1.78 27.55
C PHE A 277 -20.34 2.52 26.22
N ILE A 278 -21.36 3.34 25.98
CA ILE A 278 -21.46 4.13 24.75
C ILE A 278 -20.31 5.12 24.68
N GLU A 279 -20.06 5.87 25.75
CA GLU A 279 -18.96 6.85 25.84
C GLU A 279 -17.60 6.18 25.66
N LEU A 280 -17.37 5.07 26.33
CA LEU A 280 -16.16 4.27 26.18
C LEU A 280 -16.00 3.78 24.73
N ALA A 281 -17.08 3.30 24.11
CA ALA A 281 -17.02 2.82 22.73
C ALA A 281 -16.71 3.94 21.74
N ILE A 282 -17.39 5.09 21.83
CA ILE A 282 -17.16 6.21 20.90
C ILE A 282 -15.77 6.81 21.03
N GLN A 283 -15.09 6.72 22.18
CA GLN A 283 -13.69 7.15 22.32
C GLN A 283 -12.74 6.44 21.32
N HIS A 284 -13.08 5.23 20.87
CA HIS A 284 -12.29 4.53 19.85
C HIS A 284 -12.53 5.06 18.43
N SER A 285 -13.76 5.48 18.11
CA SER A 285 -14.14 5.96 16.77
C SER A 285 -15.55 6.58 16.75
N GLY A 286 -15.68 7.79 16.20
CA GLY A 286 -16.98 8.45 16.03
C GLY A 286 -18.01 7.67 15.20
N PHE A 287 -17.56 6.84 14.24
CA PHE A 287 -18.44 5.98 13.43
C PHE A 287 -19.21 4.94 14.26
N ILE A 288 -18.77 4.64 15.49
CA ILE A 288 -19.52 3.74 16.39
C ILE A 288 -20.89 4.33 16.72
N TYR A 289 -21.03 5.67 16.70
CA TYR A 289 -22.28 6.37 16.93
C TYR A 289 -23.42 5.93 15.98
N ASP A 290 -23.08 5.47 14.77
CA ASP A 290 -24.04 4.96 13.78
C ASP A 290 -24.76 3.70 14.27
N TYR A 291 -24.14 2.93 15.17
CA TYR A 291 -24.66 1.68 15.72
C TYR A 291 -25.40 1.88 17.05
N ILE A 292 -25.39 3.09 17.60
CA ILE A 292 -26.10 3.39 18.83
C ILE A 292 -27.60 3.51 18.53
N PRO A 293 -28.48 2.83 19.28
CA PRO A 293 -29.92 2.98 19.12
C PRO A 293 -30.36 4.45 19.26
N GLU A 294 -31.28 4.90 18.40
CA GLU A 294 -31.78 6.29 18.41
C GLU A 294 -32.29 6.73 19.79
N SER A 295 -32.93 5.83 20.55
CA SER A 295 -33.43 6.11 21.90
C SER A 295 -32.34 6.44 22.93
N LEU A 296 -31.08 6.11 22.65
CA LEU A 296 -29.92 6.36 23.54
C LEU A 296 -29.04 7.52 23.04
N LYS A 297 -29.35 8.09 21.87
CA LYS A 297 -28.62 9.23 21.33
C LYS A 297 -29.08 10.50 22.04
N THR A 298 -28.21 11.08 22.87
CA THR A 298 -28.45 12.38 23.52
C THR A 298 -27.77 13.51 22.75
N TYR A 299 -28.15 14.76 23.05
CA TYR A 299 -27.47 15.93 22.51
C TYR A 299 -26.00 15.97 22.92
N ASP A 300 -25.69 15.68 24.20
CA ASP A 300 -24.32 15.69 24.71
C ASP A 300 -23.44 14.65 24.01
N LEU A 301 -23.96 13.43 23.80
CA LEU A 301 -23.26 12.41 23.01
C LEU A 301 -23.07 12.85 21.56
N SER A 302 -24.07 13.50 20.96
CA SER A 302 -23.95 14.05 19.61
C SER A 302 -22.84 15.08 19.51
N LEU A 303 -22.79 16.01 20.47
CA LEU A 303 -21.80 17.06 20.55
C LEU A 303 -20.39 16.49 20.74
N GLN A 304 -20.23 15.47 21.59
CA GLN A 304 -18.98 14.77 21.79
C GLN A 304 -18.49 14.09 20.50
N VAL A 305 -19.39 13.43 19.75
CA VAL A 305 -19.03 12.69 18.54
C VAL A 305 -18.64 13.60 17.38
N VAL A 306 -19.31 14.74 17.19
CA VAL A 306 -18.98 15.63 16.07
C VAL A 306 -17.62 16.34 16.21
N GLN A 307 -17.05 16.36 17.41
CA GLN A 307 -15.70 16.90 17.67
C GLN A 307 -14.59 15.89 17.33
N GLN A 308 -14.94 14.62 17.16
CA GLN A 308 -13.98 13.56 16.87
C GLN A 308 -13.73 13.44 15.37
N PRO A 309 -12.56 12.92 14.94
CA PRO A 309 -12.41 12.46 13.57
C PRO A 309 -13.35 11.28 13.31
N LYS A 310 -13.67 11.02 12.04
CA LYS A 310 -14.39 9.80 11.61
C LYS A 310 -15.78 9.67 12.24
N PHE A 311 -16.66 10.64 12.02
CA PHE A 311 -18.08 10.56 12.34
C PHE A 311 -18.94 10.82 11.10
N SER A 312 -20.24 10.56 11.21
CA SER A 312 -21.22 10.86 10.17
C SER A 312 -22.28 11.83 10.70
N LEU A 313 -22.30 13.07 10.17
CA LEU A 313 -23.34 14.04 10.53
C LEU A 313 -24.76 13.54 10.18
N ARG A 314 -24.88 12.63 9.21
CA ARG A 314 -26.14 11.98 8.85
C ARG A 314 -26.75 11.20 10.02
N SER A 315 -25.91 10.65 10.90
CA SER A 315 -26.32 9.77 11.99
C SER A 315 -26.68 10.53 13.27
N ILE A 316 -26.39 11.83 13.31
CA ILE A 316 -26.84 12.73 14.37
C ILE A 316 -28.35 12.98 14.18
N PRO A 317 -29.19 12.78 15.21
CA PRO A 317 -30.62 13.07 15.14
C PRO A 317 -30.91 14.49 14.65
N LEU A 318 -31.97 14.69 13.87
CA LEU A 318 -32.25 15.98 13.22
C LEU A 318 -32.45 17.10 14.25
N GLU A 319 -33.10 16.78 15.37
CA GLU A 319 -33.33 17.64 16.52
C GLU A 319 -32.02 18.12 17.19
N HIS A 320 -30.92 17.39 17.04
CA HIS A 320 -29.61 17.78 17.59
C HIS A 320 -28.79 18.63 16.63
N ARG A 321 -29.17 18.74 15.35
CA ARG A 321 -28.43 19.51 14.34
C ARG A 321 -28.69 21.01 14.45
N THR A 322 -28.40 21.58 15.63
CA THR A 322 -28.44 23.01 15.90
C THR A 322 -27.42 23.77 15.05
N ALA A 323 -27.51 25.09 15.00
CA ALA A 323 -26.54 25.92 14.27
C ALA A 323 -25.11 25.72 14.81
N GLU A 324 -24.98 25.67 16.14
CA GLU A 324 -23.71 25.45 16.84
C GLU A 324 -23.14 24.06 16.55
N LEU A 325 -23.91 23.00 16.77
CA LEU A 325 -23.45 21.63 16.53
C LEU A 325 -23.12 21.42 15.05
N SER A 326 -23.93 21.97 14.14
CA SER A 326 -23.68 21.88 12.70
C SER A 326 -22.39 22.58 12.27
N LEU A 327 -22.09 23.74 12.85
CA LEU A 327 -20.85 24.47 12.57
C LEU A 327 -19.63 23.65 13.03
N ILE A 328 -19.66 23.13 14.26
CA ILE A 328 -18.63 22.24 14.81
C ILE A 328 -18.49 21.00 13.92
N ALA A 329 -19.59 20.34 13.59
CA ALA A 329 -19.57 19.15 12.75
C ALA A 329 -18.90 19.43 11.39
N VAL A 330 -19.29 20.51 10.72
CA VAL A 330 -18.73 20.88 9.42
C VAL A 330 -17.24 21.20 9.51
N GLN A 331 -16.80 21.87 10.58
CA GLN A 331 -15.39 22.13 10.87
C GLN A 331 -14.57 20.84 11.01
N HIS A 332 -15.17 19.79 11.55
CA HIS A 332 -14.55 18.48 11.76
C HIS A 332 -14.80 17.47 10.62
N GLY A 333 -15.27 17.93 9.45
CA GLY A 333 -15.40 17.09 8.25
C GLY A 333 -16.83 16.63 7.95
N GLY A 334 -17.81 17.02 8.76
CA GLY A 334 -19.23 16.70 8.54
C GLY A 334 -19.76 17.34 7.25
N SER A 335 -20.41 16.54 6.40
CA SER A 335 -20.93 17.06 5.13
C SER A 335 -22.05 18.08 5.35
N ILE A 336 -21.92 19.25 4.72
CA ILE A 336 -22.92 20.33 4.75
C ILE A 336 -24.30 19.88 4.24
N ASN A 337 -24.37 18.83 3.43
CA ASN A 337 -25.63 18.23 2.95
C ASN A 337 -26.57 17.80 4.08
N TYR A 338 -26.01 17.45 5.24
CA TYR A 338 -26.77 16.99 6.40
C TYR A 338 -27.10 18.11 7.39
N VAL A 339 -26.60 19.33 7.16
CA VAL A 339 -27.00 20.52 7.91
C VAL A 339 -28.39 20.97 7.43
N PRO A 340 -29.35 21.25 8.33
CA PRO A 340 -30.67 21.78 7.96
C PRO A 340 -30.56 23.03 7.08
N GLU A 341 -31.34 23.12 6.01
CA GLU A 341 -31.21 24.17 4.99
C GLU A 341 -31.34 25.58 5.57
N ASN A 342 -32.25 25.78 6.52
CA ASN A 342 -32.49 27.04 7.21
C ASN A 342 -31.32 27.49 8.11
N LEU A 343 -30.36 26.61 8.39
CA LEU A 343 -29.19 26.91 9.24
C LEU A 343 -27.91 27.14 8.45
N ARG A 344 -27.89 26.92 7.13
CA ARG A 344 -26.68 27.05 6.29
C ARG A 344 -26.31 28.51 6.04
N THR A 345 -25.61 29.12 7.00
CA THR A 345 -25.07 30.49 6.90
C THR A 345 -23.82 30.55 6.01
N TYR A 346 -23.42 31.77 5.62
CA TYR A 346 -22.16 32.01 4.90
C TYR A 346 -20.95 31.37 5.62
N ASP A 347 -20.91 31.48 6.95
CA ASP A 347 -19.82 30.93 7.76
C ASP A 347 -19.77 29.41 7.70
N ILE A 348 -20.92 28.73 7.69
CA ILE A 348 -20.96 27.26 7.52
C ILE A 348 -20.43 26.87 6.13
N TYR A 349 -20.82 27.57 5.07
CA TYR A 349 -20.29 27.30 3.72
C TYR A 349 -18.77 27.49 3.65
N LEU A 350 -18.29 28.62 4.18
CA LEU A 350 -16.87 28.95 4.15
C LEU A 350 -16.05 27.97 5.00
N THR A 351 -16.56 27.59 6.17
CA THR A 351 -15.96 26.56 7.04
C THR A 351 -15.94 25.21 6.35
N ALA A 352 -17.02 24.82 5.67
CA ALA A 352 -17.09 23.55 4.96
C ALA A 352 -16.05 23.43 3.84
N LEU A 353 -15.88 24.51 3.06
CA LEU A 353 -14.86 24.57 2.00
C LEU A 353 -13.45 24.45 2.57
N ARG A 354 -13.15 25.18 3.65
CA ARG A 354 -11.84 25.17 4.31
C ARG A 354 -11.53 23.82 4.96
N ALA A 355 -12.53 23.20 5.59
CA ALA A 355 -12.43 21.87 6.21
C ALA A 355 -12.47 20.72 5.19
N ARG A 356 -12.69 21.01 3.90
CA ARG A 356 -12.81 20.03 2.81
C ARG A 356 -13.98 19.06 2.98
N SER A 357 -15.03 19.48 3.69
CA SER A 357 -16.29 18.74 3.85
C SER A 357 -17.36 19.11 2.81
N PHE A 358 -17.01 20.04 1.91
CA PHE A 358 -17.79 20.49 0.76
C PHE A 358 -16.84 20.98 -0.35
N ASN A 359 -17.21 20.81 -1.61
CA ASN A 359 -16.47 21.35 -2.76
C ASN A 359 -17.39 21.85 -3.89
N LEU A 360 -16.85 22.58 -4.87
CA LEU A 360 -17.65 23.21 -5.93
C LEU A 360 -18.41 22.21 -6.82
N ALA A 361 -17.95 20.97 -6.96
CA ALA A 361 -18.67 19.97 -7.75
C ALA A 361 -19.96 19.48 -7.06
N GLU A 362 -20.02 19.59 -5.73
CA GLU A 362 -21.20 19.27 -4.92
C GLU A 362 -22.20 20.42 -4.86
N ASP A 363 -21.82 21.63 -5.27
CA ASP A 363 -22.65 22.83 -5.18
C ASP A 363 -23.96 22.72 -5.98
N LYS A 364 -24.02 21.84 -6.99
CA LYS A 364 -25.28 21.52 -7.69
C LYS A 364 -26.36 20.92 -6.77
N TYR A 365 -25.96 20.25 -5.68
CA TYR A 365 -26.86 19.64 -4.70
C TYR A 365 -27.10 20.57 -3.52
N VAL A 366 -26.05 21.22 -3.02
CA VAL A 366 -26.13 22.12 -1.86
C VAL A 366 -26.80 23.45 -2.22
N LYS A 367 -26.59 23.92 -3.45
CA LYS A 367 -27.11 25.17 -4.01
C LYS A 367 -26.72 26.40 -3.17
N THR A 368 -25.41 26.66 -3.04
CA THR A 368 -24.91 27.85 -2.33
C THR A 368 -25.58 29.12 -2.89
N PRO A 369 -26.18 29.97 -2.03
CA PRO A 369 -26.77 31.25 -2.43
C PRO A 369 -25.81 32.12 -3.23
N ILE A 370 -26.30 32.81 -4.27
CA ILE A 370 -25.45 33.60 -5.18
C ILE A 370 -24.69 34.71 -4.47
N ASN A 371 -25.28 35.32 -3.43
CA ASN A 371 -24.67 36.36 -2.62
C ASN A 371 -23.51 35.87 -1.75
N TYR A 372 -23.38 34.54 -1.55
CA TYR A 372 -22.26 33.94 -0.82
C TYR A 372 -21.08 33.60 -1.73
N LYS A 373 -21.22 33.68 -3.06
CA LYS A 373 -20.17 33.34 -4.03
C LYS A 373 -19.22 34.52 -4.28
N THR A 374 -18.53 34.93 -3.21
CA THR A 374 -17.51 35.98 -3.20
C THR A 374 -16.15 35.46 -3.70
N GLU A 375 -15.17 36.36 -3.87
CA GLU A 375 -13.80 35.94 -4.15
C GLU A 375 -13.24 35.05 -3.03
N ASP A 376 -13.50 35.38 -1.76
CA ASP A 376 -13.08 34.58 -0.60
C ASP A 376 -13.68 33.17 -0.59
N TYR A 377 -14.94 33.03 -1.02
CA TYR A 377 -15.57 31.73 -1.22
C TYR A 377 -14.80 30.89 -2.25
N TYR A 378 -14.42 31.48 -3.39
CA TYR A 378 -13.65 30.76 -4.41
C TYR A 378 -12.21 30.48 -3.96
N ILE A 379 -11.57 31.39 -3.22
CA ILE A 379 -10.25 31.13 -2.62
C ILE A 379 -10.32 29.94 -1.65
N ALA A 380 -11.29 29.93 -0.74
CA ALA A 380 -11.50 28.83 0.21
C ALA A 380 -11.78 27.50 -0.52
N ALA A 381 -12.61 27.54 -1.56
CA ALA A 381 -12.87 26.37 -2.39
C ALA A 381 -11.61 25.83 -3.08
N MET A 382 -10.74 26.71 -3.58
CA MET A 382 -9.49 26.31 -4.24
C MET A 382 -8.44 25.79 -3.27
N GLN A 383 -8.38 26.31 -2.04
CA GLN A 383 -7.52 25.78 -0.97
C GLN A 383 -7.89 24.34 -0.60
N GLY A 384 -9.18 24.00 -0.67
CA GLY A 384 -9.67 22.65 -0.41
C GLY A 384 -9.59 21.72 -1.62
N SER A 385 -9.80 22.23 -2.84
CA SER A 385 -9.97 21.41 -4.04
C SER A 385 -9.60 22.16 -5.33
N GLY A 386 -8.30 22.41 -5.54
CA GLY A 386 -7.79 23.13 -6.72
C GLY A 386 -8.15 22.51 -8.08
N GLN A 387 -8.59 21.23 -8.15
CA GLN A 387 -9.04 20.63 -9.40
C GLN A 387 -10.26 21.32 -10.04
N TYR A 388 -11.05 22.06 -9.26
CA TYR A 388 -12.33 22.65 -9.70
C TYR A 388 -12.20 24.09 -10.21
N LEU A 389 -11.01 24.53 -10.62
CA LEU A 389 -10.78 25.87 -11.17
C LEU A 389 -11.62 26.12 -12.44
N ASP A 390 -11.97 25.08 -13.19
CA ASP A 390 -12.86 25.13 -14.34
C ASP A 390 -14.29 25.55 -13.97
N LEU A 391 -14.78 25.17 -12.79
CA LEU A 391 -16.09 25.54 -12.25
C LEU A 391 -16.14 26.99 -11.75
N VAL A 392 -14.98 27.62 -11.51
CA VAL A 392 -14.92 29.04 -11.12
C VAL A 392 -15.30 29.92 -12.32
N PRO A 393 -16.28 30.84 -12.18
CA PRO A 393 -16.63 31.77 -13.24
C PRO A 393 -15.43 32.63 -13.65
N LYS A 394 -15.32 32.94 -14.95
CA LYS A 394 -14.16 33.71 -15.49
C LYS A 394 -13.91 35.03 -14.75
N ALA A 395 -14.96 35.71 -14.29
CA ALA A 395 -14.87 36.95 -13.52
C ALA A 395 -14.13 36.81 -12.18
N TYR A 396 -14.15 35.61 -11.58
CA TYR A 396 -13.50 35.30 -10.31
C TYR A 396 -12.20 34.50 -10.47
N ARG A 397 -11.73 34.27 -11.71
CA ARG A 397 -10.40 33.68 -11.95
C ARG A 397 -9.30 34.75 -11.82
N THR A 398 -9.29 35.40 -10.67
CA THR A 398 -8.27 36.39 -10.30
C THR A 398 -6.94 35.68 -10.06
N GLN A 399 -5.87 36.48 -9.95
CA GLN A 399 -4.56 35.96 -9.60
C GLN A 399 -4.62 35.16 -8.28
N ALA A 400 -5.30 35.66 -7.25
CA ALA A 400 -5.39 34.99 -5.95
C ALA A 400 -6.07 33.61 -6.04
N VAL A 401 -7.18 33.51 -6.78
CA VAL A 401 -7.91 32.24 -6.95
C VAL A 401 -7.09 31.25 -7.79
N ILE A 402 -6.48 31.70 -8.89
CA ILE A 402 -5.63 30.83 -9.73
C ILE A 402 -4.44 30.30 -8.93
N TRP A 403 -3.74 31.16 -8.18
CA TRP A 403 -2.58 30.74 -7.39
C TRP A 403 -2.97 29.78 -6.28
N SER A 404 -4.10 30.02 -5.62
CA SER A 404 -4.64 29.09 -4.62
C SER A 404 -4.93 27.72 -5.23
N ALA A 405 -5.54 27.69 -6.43
CA ALA A 405 -5.87 26.45 -7.13
C ALA A 405 -4.60 25.68 -7.55
N ILE A 406 -3.62 26.36 -8.14
CA ILE A 406 -2.38 25.75 -8.65
C ILE A 406 -1.52 25.23 -7.50
N LYS A 407 -1.45 25.97 -6.39
CA LYS A 407 -0.75 25.53 -5.18
C LYS A 407 -1.32 24.19 -4.68
N GLN A 408 -2.65 24.06 -4.67
CA GLN A 408 -3.33 22.84 -4.21
C GLN A 408 -3.33 21.72 -5.26
N ASN A 409 -3.36 22.03 -6.56
CA ASN A 409 -3.30 21.05 -7.65
C ASN A 409 -2.66 21.66 -8.90
N GLY A 410 -1.39 21.33 -9.16
CA GLY A 410 -0.66 21.80 -10.34
C GLY A 410 -1.33 21.52 -11.70
N ILE A 411 -2.15 20.48 -11.81
CA ILE A 411 -2.89 20.14 -13.04
C ILE A 411 -3.94 21.20 -13.39
N ALA A 412 -4.38 22.02 -12.44
CA ALA A 412 -5.29 23.14 -12.68
C ALA A 412 -4.73 24.16 -13.69
N LEU A 413 -3.41 24.12 -13.98
CA LEU A 413 -2.77 24.96 -15.00
C LEU A 413 -3.42 24.81 -16.38
N GLN A 414 -4.02 23.65 -16.66
CA GLN A 414 -4.76 23.40 -17.91
C GLN A 414 -5.91 24.40 -18.13
N TYR A 415 -6.54 24.90 -17.06
CA TYR A 415 -7.67 25.83 -17.09
C TYR A 415 -7.25 27.30 -17.09
N VAL A 416 -5.96 27.58 -16.88
CA VAL A 416 -5.38 28.91 -16.95
C VAL A 416 -5.11 29.26 -18.43
N PRO A 417 -5.52 30.43 -18.94
CA PRO A 417 -5.21 30.84 -20.31
C PRO A 417 -3.70 30.84 -20.58
N LYS A 418 -3.26 30.37 -21.75
CA LYS A 418 -1.82 30.26 -22.10
C LYS A 418 -1.03 31.56 -21.85
N LYS A 419 -1.63 32.73 -22.11
CA LYS A 419 -1.02 34.05 -21.89
C LYS A 419 -0.71 34.38 -20.43
N GLN A 420 -1.37 33.71 -19.47
CA GLN A 420 -1.17 33.89 -18.02
C GLN A 420 -0.28 32.80 -17.41
N ARG A 421 0.16 31.81 -18.19
CA ARG A 421 1.06 30.74 -17.73
C ARG A 421 2.50 31.25 -17.73
N THR A 422 2.84 32.09 -16.75
CA THR A 422 4.21 32.60 -16.57
C THR A 422 5.15 31.46 -16.12
N TYR A 423 6.45 31.74 -16.13
CA TYR A 423 7.44 30.79 -15.63
C TYR A 423 7.20 30.47 -14.15
N GLU A 424 6.90 31.47 -13.32
CA GLU A 424 6.68 31.31 -11.88
C GLU A 424 5.44 30.47 -11.59
N LEU A 425 4.33 30.72 -12.31
CA LEU A 425 3.10 29.94 -12.16
C LEU A 425 3.31 28.50 -12.65
N SER A 426 4.07 28.32 -13.74
CA SER A 426 4.42 27.00 -14.26
C SER A 426 5.33 26.23 -13.30
N LEU A 427 6.30 26.91 -12.68
CA LEU A 427 7.18 26.34 -11.67
C LEU A 427 6.39 25.91 -10.42
N LEU A 428 5.45 26.73 -9.96
CA LEU A 428 4.53 26.39 -8.88
C LEU A 428 3.69 25.15 -9.25
N ALA A 429 3.18 25.10 -10.47
CA ALA A 429 2.39 23.97 -10.96
C ALA A 429 3.20 22.67 -11.01
N VAL A 430 4.42 22.68 -11.55
CA VAL A 430 5.26 21.45 -11.61
C VAL A 430 5.73 21.00 -10.23
N LYS A 431 6.02 21.94 -9.30
CA LYS A 431 6.34 21.61 -7.91
C LYS A 431 5.14 21.02 -7.15
N SER A 432 3.92 21.43 -7.50
CA SER A 432 2.69 20.84 -6.96
C SER A 432 2.36 19.48 -7.62
N ASN A 433 2.59 19.34 -8.93
CA ASN A 433 2.40 18.11 -9.69
C ASN A 433 3.28 18.12 -10.96
N GLY A 434 4.28 17.25 -11.04
CA GLY A 434 5.27 17.18 -12.12
C GLY A 434 4.65 16.90 -13.49
N LYS A 435 3.49 16.21 -13.53
CA LYS A 435 2.72 16.02 -14.77
C LYS A 435 2.11 17.32 -15.30
N ALA A 436 2.10 18.41 -14.52
CA ALA A 436 1.69 19.73 -15.00
C ALA A 436 2.60 20.28 -16.10
N LEU A 437 3.82 19.73 -16.26
CA LEU A 437 4.74 20.05 -17.35
C LEU A 437 4.06 20.00 -18.73
N GLN A 438 3.12 19.07 -18.93
CA GLN A 438 2.36 18.92 -20.17
C GLN A 438 1.56 20.19 -20.56
N TYR A 439 1.16 20.99 -19.57
CA TYR A 439 0.39 22.22 -19.77
C TYR A 439 1.27 23.48 -19.81
N VAL A 440 2.56 23.35 -19.49
CA VAL A 440 3.52 24.46 -19.58
C VAL A 440 3.78 24.78 -21.07
N PRO A 441 3.73 26.07 -21.48
CA PRO A 441 4.11 26.48 -22.83
C PRO A 441 5.48 25.95 -23.23
N GLN A 442 5.63 25.46 -24.46
CA GLN A 442 6.84 24.77 -24.90
C GLN A 442 8.13 25.59 -24.72
N HIS A 443 8.05 26.91 -24.94
CA HIS A 443 9.19 27.82 -24.77
C HIS A 443 9.62 28.04 -23.31
N LEU A 444 8.80 27.62 -22.32
CA LEU A 444 9.12 27.72 -20.89
C LEU A 444 9.61 26.39 -20.30
N ARG A 445 9.64 25.30 -21.08
CA ARG A 445 10.10 23.98 -20.61
C ARG A 445 11.63 23.90 -20.64
N THR A 446 12.28 24.70 -19.81
CA THR A 446 13.74 24.69 -19.66
C THR A 446 14.21 23.39 -18.98
N TYR A 447 15.53 23.17 -18.94
CA TYR A 447 16.09 22.05 -18.18
C TYR A 447 15.73 22.14 -16.70
N GLU A 448 15.80 23.32 -16.08
CA GLU A 448 15.50 23.51 -14.66
C GLU A 448 14.03 23.21 -14.34
N LEU A 449 13.10 23.66 -15.19
CA LEU A 449 11.68 23.40 -15.00
C LEU A 449 11.35 21.93 -15.25
N SER A 450 12.06 21.29 -16.20
CA SER A 450 11.96 19.85 -16.48
C SER A 450 12.53 19.00 -15.34
N LEU A 451 13.66 19.40 -14.77
CA LEU A 451 14.27 18.79 -13.60
C LEU A 451 13.31 18.88 -12.41
N ALA A 452 12.77 20.06 -12.11
CA ALA A 452 11.78 20.23 -11.04
C ALA A 452 10.54 19.35 -11.26
N ALA A 453 10.10 19.15 -12.51
CA ALA A 453 9.00 18.27 -12.83
C ALA A 453 9.34 16.78 -12.60
N VAL A 454 10.53 16.34 -13.01
CA VAL A 454 11.00 14.95 -12.80
C VAL A 454 11.28 14.69 -11.32
N GLU A 455 11.86 15.64 -10.59
CA GLU A 455 12.05 15.58 -9.13
C GLU A 455 10.71 15.40 -8.39
N GLN A 456 9.64 16.03 -8.88
CA GLN A 456 8.32 15.89 -8.29
C GLN A 456 7.65 14.57 -8.70
N SER A 457 7.74 14.19 -9.98
CA SER A 457 7.16 12.96 -10.50
C SER A 457 7.99 12.40 -11.65
N SER A 458 8.52 11.20 -11.46
CA SER A 458 9.22 10.42 -12.49
C SER A 458 8.46 10.32 -13.82
N TYR A 459 7.13 10.26 -13.80
CA TYR A 459 6.28 10.24 -15.00
C TYR A 459 6.32 11.53 -15.83
N ALA A 460 6.93 12.61 -15.33
CA ALA A 460 7.13 13.84 -16.08
C ALA A 460 8.08 13.65 -17.28
N ILE A 461 8.89 12.58 -17.30
CA ILE A 461 9.81 12.30 -18.42
C ILE A 461 9.12 12.24 -19.79
N GLN A 462 7.84 11.88 -19.84
CA GLN A 462 7.07 11.80 -21.09
C GLN A 462 6.72 13.17 -21.68
N TYR A 463 6.85 14.24 -20.91
CA TYR A 463 6.51 15.61 -21.30
C TYR A 463 7.74 16.49 -21.52
N LEU A 464 8.92 15.91 -21.41
CA LEU A 464 10.18 16.57 -21.71
C LEU A 464 10.18 17.07 -23.17
N PRO A 465 10.79 18.23 -23.45
CA PRO A 465 10.98 18.72 -24.80
C PRO A 465 11.60 17.67 -25.75
N LYS A 466 11.11 17.60 -26.99
CA LYS A 466 11.56 16.60 -27.98
C LYS A 466 13.06 16.67 -28.31
N HIS A 467 13.66 17.86 -28.23
CA HIS A 467 15.10 18.02 -28.45
C HIS A 467 15.96 17.40 -27.34
N PHE A 468 15.34 17.02 -26.20
CA PHE A 468 15.98 16.21 -25.16
C PHE A 468 15.97 14.71 -25.48
N ALA A 469 15.18 14.26 -26.47
CA ALA A 469 15.00 12.85 -26.78
C ALA A 469 15.81 12.37 -27.99
N ILE A 470 16.37 13.27 -28.81
CA ILE A 470 17.02 12.91 -30.08
C ILE A 470 18.14 13.90 -30.42
N GLN A 471 19.38 13.42 -30.43
CA GLN A 471 20.25 13.56 -31.60
C GLN A 471 20.59 12.14 -32.03
N SER A 472 20.01 11.71 -33.15
CA SER A 472 20.23 10.41 -33.81
C SER A 472 21.56 10.38 -34.52
#